data_AF-A0A7V3QL66-F1
#
_entry.id   AF-A0A7V3QL66-F1
#
_cell.length_a   1.000
_cell.length_b   1.000
_cell.length_c   1.000
_cell.angle_alpha   90.00
_cell.angle_beta   90.00
_cell.angle_gamma   90.00
#
_symmetry.space_group_name_H-M   'P 1'
#
loop_
_entity.id
_entity.type
_entity.pdbx_description
1 polymer ?
#
loop_
_entity_poly.entity_id
_entity_poly.type
_entity_poly.pdbx_seq_one_letter_code
_entity_poly.pdbx_strand_id
1 'polypeptide(L)'
;MISGMGTPDVLGTAGKYTLFTTKSLNPQSRGKQIMVKNEPVIETAIEGPKYNAFSERKVVTLPLKIERDITKKTVTLSVKNQTINLNEGQFSDWVKLEFKIDFFTRIPGIAKFYLKQAAPDFELYLSPINFDPENPLKPISYPASYSKK
;
A
#
# COMPACT_ATOMS: atom_id res chain seq x y z
N MET A 1 13.28 -27.00 -8.72
CA MET A 1 13.82 -25.71 -9.20
C MET A 1 14.00 -24.78 -8.01
N ILE A 2 15.24 -24.36 -7.77
CA ILE A 2 15.59 -23.24 -6.89
C ILE A 2 14.98 -21.97 -7.50
N SER A 3 14.15 -21.24 -6.75
CA SER A 3 13.81 -19.85 -7.10
C SER A 3 13.78 -19.02 -5.84
N GLY A 4 14.98 -18.61 -5.41
CA GLY A 4 15.22 -17.58 -4.40
C GLY A 4 15.08 -16.17 -4.99
N MET A 5 13.96 -15.89 -5.65
CA MET A 5 13.59 -14.53 -6.03
C MET A 5 12.18 -14.27 -5.49
N GLY A 6 12.10 -13.47 -4.43
CA GLY A 6 10.84 -13.07 -3.82
C GLY A 6 9.89 -12.52 -4.88
N THR A 7 8.63 -12.97 -4.86
CA THR A 7 7.58 -12.55 -5.78
C THR A 7 7.58 -11.02 -5.87
N PRO A 8 7.75 -10.43 -7.07
CA PRO A 8 7.72 -8.99 -7.22
C PRO A 8 6.35 -8.48 -6.76
N ASP A 9 6.36 -7.37 -6.01
CA ASP A 9 5.13 -6.71 -5.57
C ASP A 9 4.44 -6.01 -6.75
N VAL A 10 3.23 -5.46 -6.53
CA VAL A 10 2.45 -4.73 -7.56
C VAL A 10 3.26 -3.57 -8.16
N LEU A 11 4.21 -3.01 -7.42
CA LEU A 11 5.09 -1.94 -7.89
C LEU A 11 6.25 -2.45 -8.76
N GLY A 12 6.39 -3.77 -8.91
CA GLY A 12 7.51 -4.42 -9.58
C GLY A 12 8.80 -4.38 -8.78
N THR A 13 8.70 -4.16 -7.45
CA THR A 13 9.85 -4.09 -6.55
C THR A 13 9.97 -5.36 -5.68
N ALA A 14 11.15 -5.58 -5.12
CA ALA A 14 11.40 -6.68 -4.19
C ALA A 14 10.85 -6.34 -2.78
N GLY A 15 9.55 -6.08 -2.68
CA GLY A 15 8.87 -5.88 -1.40
C GLY A 15 9.25 -4.58 -0.69
N LYS A 16 9.12 -3.42 -1.35
CA LYS A 16 9.38 -2.13 -0.70
C LYS A 16 8.17 -1.62 0.07
N TYR A 17 8.37 -1.24 1.33
CA TYR A 17 7.36 -0.53 2.11
C TYR A 17 7.29 0.95 1.71
N THR A 18 6.17 1.58 2.02
CA THR A 18 6.00 3.04 1.96
C THR A 18 5.81 3.59 3.37
N LEU A 19 6.52 4.64 3.73
CA LEU A 19 6.39 5.35 5.00
C LEU A 19 5.82 6.74 4.76
N PHE A 20 4.65 7.02 5.32
CA PHE A 20 4.10 8.37 5.42
C PHE A 20 4.57 8.99 6.73
N THR A 21 5.28 10.12 6.66
CA THR A 21 5.83 10.73 7.87
C THR A 21 5.88 12.25 7.83
N THR A 22 5.75 12.89 9.00
CA THR A 22 6.02 14.32 9.18
C THR A 22 7.49 14.61 9.51
N LYS A 23 8.29 13.58 9.81
CA LYS A 23 9.72 13.72 10.08
C LYS A 23 10.51 13.95 8.79
N SER A 24 11.71 14.52 8.93
CA SER A 24 12.67 14.64 7.84
C SER A 24 12.94 13.28 7.20
N LEU A 25 13.00 13.26 5.87
CA LEU A 25 13.27 12.06 5.11
C LEU A 25 14.66 11.52 5.43
N ASN A 26 14.80 10.19 5.54
CA ASN A 26 16.07 9.52 5.76
C ASN A 26 16.63 9.06 4.40
N PRO A 27 17.72 9.66 3.89
CA PRO A 27 18.28 9.32 2.59
C PRO A 27 18.73 7.85 2.46
N GLN A 28 18.97 7.18 3.59
CA GLN A 28 19.41 5.78 3.64
C GLN A 28 18.25 4.77 3.71
N SER A 29 17.00 5.24 3.76
CA SER A 29 15.82 4.37 3.79
C SER A 29 15.74 3.49 2.54
N ARG A 30 15.62 2.17 2.74
CA ARG A 30 15.45 1.20 1.64
C ARG A 30 14.03 1.22 1.05
N GLY A 31 13.04 1.58 1.88
CA GLY A 31 11.65 1.79 1.48
C GLY A 31 11.38 3.22 1.01
N LYS A 32 10.26 3.42 0.34
CA LYS A 32 9.81 4.74 -0.10
C LYS A 32 9.35 5.55 1.11
N GLN A 33 9.70 6.83 1.15
CA GLN A 33 9.21 7.76 2.17
C GLN A 33 8.44 8.89 1.49
N ILE A 34 7.28 9.22 2.03
CA ILE A 34 6.42 10.31 1.60
C ILE A 34 6.28 11.26 2.78
N MET A 35 6.80 12.47 2.61
CA MET A 35 6.64 13.52 3.61
C MET A 35 5.21 14.05 3.53
N VAL A 36 4.52 14.11 4.66
CA VAL A 36 3.19 14.68 4.79
C VAL A 36 3.20 15.87 5.74
N LYS A 37 2.24 16.79 5.57
CA LYS A 37 2.09 17.94 6.46
C LYS A 37 1.64 17.47 7.84
N ASN A 38 2.09 18.16 8.89
CA ASN A 38 1.70 17.85 10.27
C ASN A 38 0.34 18.47 10.60
N GLU A 39 -0.71 17.94 9.99
CA GLU A 39 -2.09 18.41 10.16
C GLU A 39 -2.95 17.29 10.79
N PRO A 40 -4.09 17.64 11.44
CA PRO A 40 -5.04 16.64 11.97
C PRO A 40 -5.66 15.78 10.87
N VAL A 41 -5.87 16.36 9.69
CA VAL A 41 -6.36 15.66 8.50
C VAL A 41 -5.27 15.76 7.44
N ILE A 42 -4.82 14.61 6.95
CA ILE A 42 -3.77 14.49 5.95
C ILE A 42 -4.37 13.83 4.72
N GLU A 43 -4.35 14.55 3.61
CA GLU A 43 -4.71 14.03 2.30
C GLU A 43 -3.45 13.66 1.54
N THR A 44 -3.35 12.40 1.14
CA THR A 44 -2.21 11.86 0.40
C THR A 44 -2.68 10.81 -0.59
N ALA A 45 -1.73 10.14 -1.24
CA ALA A 45 -2.02 9.06 -2.17
C ALA A 45 -1.08 7.89 -1.96
N ILE A 46 -1.63 6.70 -2.16
CA ILE A 46 -0.87 5.46 -2.29
C ILE A 46 -0.50 5.33 -3.75
N GLU A 47 0.80 5.23 -4.03
CA GLU A 47 1.26 4.93 -5.37
C GLU A 47 1.12 3.44 -5.67
N GLY A 48 0.61 3.16 -6.85
CA GLY A 48 0.42 1.84 -7.40
C GLY A 48 1.35 1.56 -8.58
N PRO A 49 1.01 0.57 -9.43
CA PRO A 49 1.85 0.13 -10.52
C PRO A 49 2.07 1.22 -11.57
N LYS A 50 3.22 1.16 -12.24
CA LYS A 50 3.51 2.01 -13.40
C LYS A 50 2.86 1.42 -14.64
N TYR A 51 2.27 2.26 -15.48
CA TYR A 51 1.68 1.88 -16.76
C TYR A 51 2.14 2.83 -17.86
N ASN A 52 2.11 2.36 -19.11
CA ASN A 52 2.43 3.19 -20.27
C ASN A 52 1.12 3.74 -20.86
N ALA A 53 1.01 5.05 -20.96
CA ALA A 53 -0.09 5.74 -21.60
C ALA A 53 0.46 6.65 -22.70
N PHE A 54 0.14 6.34 -23.96
CA PHE A 54 0.53 7.17 -25.13
C PHE A 54 2.00 7.61 -25.11
N SER A 55 2.91 6.64 -24.92
CA SER A 55 4.37 6.84 -24.85
C SER A 55 4.91 7.53 -23.58
N GLU A 56 4.07 7.84 -22.60
CA GLU A 56 4.49 8.30 -21.26
C GLU A 56 4.31 7.22 -20.20
N ARG A 57 5.28 7.12 -19.28
CA ARG A 57 5.20 6.22 -18.13
C ARG A 57 4.52 6.93 -16.96
N LYS A 58 3.28 6.54 -16.65
CA LYS A 58 2.48 7.10 -15.55
C LYS A 58 2.44 6.15 -14.35
N VAL A 59 2.18 6.70 -13.17
CA VAL A 59 1.98 5.93 -11.93
C VAL A 59 0.51 6.04 -11.56
N VAL A 60 -0.16 4.91 -11.36
CA VAL A 60 -1.53 4.95 -10.83
C VAL A 60 -1.47 5.35 -9.37
N THR A 61 -2.36 6.24 -8.93
CA THR A 61 -2.45 6.64 -7.53
C THR A 61 -3.84 6.31 -6.98
N LEU A 62 -3.88 6.00 -5.68
CA LEU A 62 -5.12 5.76 -4.94
C LEU A 62 -5.21 6.79 -3.81
N PRO A 63 -6.25 7.64 -3.77
CA PRO A 63 -6.40 8.62 -2.69
C PRO A 63 -6.48 7.94 -1.31
N LEU A 64 -5.74 8.52 -0.35
CA LEU A 64 -5.72 8.10 1.05
C LEU A 64 -5.93 9.35 1.91
N LYS A 65 -7.00 9.35 2.70
CA LYS A 65 -7.24 10.35 3.73
C LYS A 65 -6.90 9.75 5.09
N ILE A 66 -6.19 10.49 5.92
CA ILE A 66 -5.74 10.08 7.25
C ILE A 66 -6.22 11.12 8.24
N GLU A 67 -7.07 10.71 9.18
CA GLU A 67 -7.58 11.57 10.23
C GLU A 67 -6.95 11.15 11.56
N ARG A 68 -6.26 12.07 12.22
CA ARG A 68 -5.47 11.82 13.43
C ARG A 68 -6.20 12.33 14.66
N ASP A 69 -6.39 11.46 15.65
CA ASP A 69 -6.74 11.85 17.01
C ASP A 69 -5.46 11.89 17.84
N ILE A 70 -4.94 13.09 18.04
CA ILE A 70 -3.69 13.34 18.77
C ILE A 70 -3.82 12.95 20.24
N THR A 71 -5.00 13.17 20.84
CA THR A 71 -5.26 12.90 22.27
C THR A 71 -5.32 11.41 22.54
N LYS A 72 -6.00 10.64 21.68
CA LYS A 72 -6.14 9.18 21.81
C LYS A 72 -5.01 8.39 21.15
N LYS A 73 -4.13 9.07 20.40
CA LYS A 73 -3.07 8.45 19.59
C LYS A 73 -3.60 7.39 18.62
N THR A 74 -4.68 7.75 17.92
CA THR A 74 -5.33 6.89 16.93
C THR A 74 -5.40 7.57 15.59
N VAL A 75 -5.55 6.79 14.52
CA VAL A 75 -5.89 7.31 13.20
C VAL A 75 -7.05 6.55 12.58
N THR A 76 -7.80 7.28 11.78
CA THR A 76 -8.80 6.74 10.87
C THR A 76 -8.30 6.93 9.45
N LEU A 77 -8.04 5.83 8.75
CA LEU A 77 -7.64 5.80 7.35
C LEU A 77 -8.88 5.60 6.49
N SER A 78 -9.06 6.46 5.50
CA SER A 78 -10.10 6.31 4.48
C SER A 78 -9.43 6.10 3.12
N VAL A 79 -9.64 4.90 2.57
CA VAL A 79 -9.11 4.50 1.26
C VAL A 79 -10.23 3.90 0.43
N LYS A 80 -10.62 4.60 -0.64
CA LYS A 80 -11.78 4.25 -1.48
C LYS A 80 -13.06 4.12 -0.62
N ASN A 81 -13.61 2.92 -0.47
CA ASN A 81 -14.84 2.63 0.29
C ASN A 81 -14.54 1.90 1.61
N GLN A 82 -13.29 1.93 2.08
CA GLN A 82 -12.86 1.29 3.31
C GLN A 82 -12.42 2.34 4.33
N THR A 83 -12.87 2.16 5.56
CA THR A 83 -12.47 2.96 6.71
C THR A 83 -11.79 2.04 7.72
N ILE A 84 -10.57 2.36 8.12
CA ILE A 84 -9.74 1.54 9.00
C ILE A 84 -9.30 2.38 10.19
N ASN A 85 -9.61 1.94 11.39
CA ASN A 85 -9.15 2.57 12.61
C ASN A 85 -7.93 1.86 13.17
N LEU A 86 -6.89 2.61 13.52
CA LEU A 86 -5.65 2.10 14.08
C LEU A 86 -5.26 2.85 15.33
N ASN A 87 -4.82 2.11 16.34
CA ASN A 87 -4.12 2.68 17.48
C ASN A 87 -2.61 2.68 17.23
N GLU A 88 -1.88 3.54 17.94
CA GLU A 88 -0.42 3.56 17.91
C GLU A 88 0.15 2.18 18.28
N GLY A 89 1.10 1.69 17.51
CA GLY A 89 1.70 0.37 17.65
C GLY A 89 0.89 -0.78 17.04
N GLN A 90 -0.20 -0.51 16.30
CA GLN A 90 -1.05 -1.56 15.72
C GLN A 90 -0.93 -1.69 14.21
N PHE A 91 -1.04 -2.94 13.75
CA PHE A 91 -1.27 -3.28 12.36
C PHE A 91 -2.76 -3.27 12.04
N SER A 92 -3.10 -2.89 10.82
CA SER A 92 -4.42 -3.17 10.26
C SER A 92 -4.57 -4.64 9.91
N ASP A 93 -5.82 -5.06 9.71
CA ASP A 93 -6.10 -6.23 8.87
C ASP A 93 -5.60 -6.02 7.45
N TRP A 94 -5.66 -7.08 6.64
CA TRP A 94 -5.34 -6.98 5.23
C TRP A 94 -6.32 -6.05 4.50
N VAL A 95 -5.79 -5.00 3.89
CA VAL A 95 -6.55 -3.99 3.16
C VAL A 95 -6.44 -4.25 1.67
N LYS A 96 -7.58 -4.39 1.00
CA LYS A 96 -7.64 -4.53 -0.46
C LYS A 96 -7.50 -3.15 -1.11
N LEU A 97 -6.53 -3.00 -2.00
CA LEU A 97 -6.24 -1.78 -2.74
C LEU A 97 -6.56 -2.03 -4.22
N GLU A 98 -7.41 -1.23 -4.84
CA GLU A 98 -7.76 -1.38 -6.26
C GLU A 98 -7.28 -0.16 -7.04
N PHE A 99 -6.25 -0.37 -7.87
CA PHE A 99 -5.69 0.66 -8.72
C PHE A 99 -6.40 0.66 -10.08
N LYS A 100 -7.07 1.76 -10.42
CA LYS A 100 -7.76 1.91 -11.70
C LYS A 100 -6.83 2.59 -12.69
N ILE A 101 -6.40 1.88 -13.74
CA ILE A 101 -5.60 2.45 -14.82
C ILE A 101 -6.50 3.19 -15.82
N ASP A 102 -7.60 2.55 -16.20
CA ASP A 102 -8.60 3.05 -17.13
C ASP A 102 -9.99 2.47 -16.76
N PHE A 103 -11.00 2.68 -17.61
CA PHE A 103 -12.36 2.21 -17.35
C PHE A 103 -12.48 0.66 -17.30
N PHE A 104 -11.64 -0.05 -18.06
CA PHE A 104 -11.66 -1.51 -18.20
C PHE A 104 -10.59 -2.21 -17.35
N THR A 105 -9.47 -1.54 -17.07
CA THR A 105 -8.29 -2.14 -16.44
C THR A 105 -8.18 -1.75 -14.97
N ARG A 106 -8.26 -2.75 -14.09
CA ARG A 106 -8.07 -2.61 -12.64
C ARG A 106 -7.03 -3.59 -12.16
N ILE A 107 -6.15 -3.14 -11.27
CA ILE A 107 -5.12 -3.98 -10.66
C ILE A 107 -5.44 -4.11 -9.17
N PRO A 108 -5.85 -5.32 -8.72
CA PRO A 108 -6.04 -5.58 -7.31
C PRO A 108 -4.68 -5.76 -6.63
N GLY A 109 -4.54 -5.19 -5.44
CA GLY A 109 -3.42 -5.38 -4.55
C GLY A 109 -3.91 -5.53 -3.12
N ILE A 110 -3.04 -6.04 -2.26
CA ILE A 110 -3.33 -6.21 -0.84
C ILE A 110 -2.12 -5.76 -0.01
N ALA A 111 -2.38 -5.03 1.06
CA ALA A 111 -1.34 -4.52 1.94
C ALA A 111 -1.86 -4.37 3.37
N LYS A 112 -0.94 -4.16 4.31
CA LYS A 112 -1.24 -3.82 5.70
C LYS A 112 -0.70 -2.45 6.03
N PHE A 113 -1.46 -1.71 6.81
CA PHE A 113 -0.98 -0.50 7.46
C PHE A 113 -0.42 -0.83 8.83
N TYR A 114 0.55 -0.05 9.29
CA TYR A 114 1.06 -0.10 10.64
C TYR A 114 1.27 1.32 11.15
N LEU A 115 0.53 1.71 12.17
CA LEU A 115 0.68 3.01 12.80
C LEU A 115 1.81 2.94 13.83
N LYS A 116 3.00 3.43 13.48
CA LYS A 116 4.13 3.44 14.42
C LYS A 116 3.99 4.58 15.43
N GLN A 117 3.60 5.76 14.96
CA GLN A 117 3.48 6.95 15.79
C GLN A 117 2.35 7.85 15.28
N ALA A 118 1.42 8.21 16.17
CA ALA A 118 0.31 9.10 15.86
C ALA A 118 0.62 10.57 16.17
N ALA A 119 1.43 10.83 17.21
CA ALA A 119 1.87 12.16 17.65
C ALA A 119 3.12 12.09 18.57
N PRO A 120 3.88 13.18 18.78
CA PRO A 120 3.78 14.49 18.11
C PRO A 120 4.11 14.43 16.62
N ASP A 121 5.04 13.55 16.25
CA ASP A 121 5.31 13.20 14.86
C ASP A 121 4.39 12.09 14.38
N PHE A 122 4.12 12.08 13.08
CA PHE A 122 3.35 11.05 12.42
C PHE A 122 4.28 10.07 11.69
N GLU A 123 4.06 8.77 11.88
CA GLU A 123 4.71 7.69 11.14
C GLU A 123 3.70 6.56 10.88
N LEU A 124 3.25 6.44 9.64
CA LEU A 124 2.38 5.36 9.16
C LEU A 124 3.10 4.56 8.08
N TYR A 125 3.26 3.27 8.32
CA TYR A 125 3.83 2.35 7.34
C TYR A 125 2.71 1.71 6.54
N LEU A 126 2.97 1.54 5.26
CA LEU A 126 2.24 0.68 4.36
C LEU A 126 3.20 -0.44 3.92
N SER A 127 2.81 -1.68 4.15
CA SER A 127 3.56 -2.84 3.68
C SER A 127 3.71 -2.82 2.16
N PRO A 128 4.61 -3.65 1.59
CA PRO A 128 4.61 -3.87 0.16
C PRO A 128 3.21 -4.26 -0.32
N ILE A 129 2.81 -3.69 -1.45
CA ILE A 129 1.51 -3.95 -2.05
C ILE A 129 1.65 -5.22 -2.88
N ASN A 130 1.22 -6.35 -2.33
CA ASN A 130 1.30 -7.62 -3.03
C ASN A 130 0.13 -7.78 -4.01
N PHE A 131 0.31 -8.58 -5.06
CA PHE A 131 -0.82 -8.97 -5.91
C PHE A 131 -1.81 -9.77 -5.08
N ASP A 132 -3.11 -9.51 -5.26
CA ASP A 132 -4.15 -10.27 -4.57
C ASP A 132 -4.15 -11.74 -5.06
N PRO A 133 -3.81 -12.73 -4.22
CA PRO A 133 -3.77 -14.13 -4.62
C PRO A 133 -5.17 -14.70 -4.94
N GLU A 134 -6.26 -14.06 -4.47
CA GLU A 134 -7.63 -14.49 -4.74
C GLU A 134 -8.13 -14.08 -6.14
N ASN A 135 -7.46 -13.11 -6.79
CA ASN A 135 -7.77 -12.66 -8.16
C ASN A 135 -6.49 -12.63 -9.04
N PRO A 136 -5.97 -13.79 -9.44
CA PRO A 136 -4.76 -13.84 -10.25
C PRO A 136 -5.04 -13.33 -11.67
N LEU A 137 -4.29 -12.31 -12.12
CA LEU A 137 -4.37 -11.74 -13.47
C LEU A 137 -3.97 -12.73 -14.60
N LYS A 138 -3.44 -13.91 -14.24
CA LYS A 138 -3.21 -15.05 -15.13
C LYS A 138 -3.43 -16.35 -14.35
N PRO A 139 -3.97 -17.42 -14.98
CA PRO A 139 -4.07 -18.71 -14.32
C PRO A 139 -2.67 -19.23 -13.96
N ILE A 140 -2.34 -19.26 -12.67
CA ILE A 140 -1.13 -19.88 -12.13
C ILE A 140 -1.47 -21.33 -11.78
N SER A 141 -1.61 -22.19 -12.79
CA SER A 141 -1.40 -23.64 -12.65
C SER A 141 -1.52 -24.37 -13.98
N TYR A 142 -0.49 -25.14 -14.32
CA TYR A 142 -0.63 -26.37 -15.10
C TYR A 142 0.28 -27.43 -14.46
N PRO A 143 -0.24 -28.62 -14.11
CA PRO A 143 -1.59 -29.14 -14.36
C PRO A 143 -2.59 -28.86 -13.23
N ALA A 144 -3.88 -28.81 -13.60
CA ALA A 144 -5.03 -28.43 -12.77
C ALA A 144 -5.46 -29.44 -11.68
N SER A 145 -4.64 -30.44 -11.35
CA SER A 145 -5.09 -31.61 -10.56
C SER A 145 -4.67 -31.61 -9.08
N TYR A 146 -4.05 -30.56 -8.53
CA TYR A 146 -3.56 -30.60 -7.14
C TYR A 146 -4.34 -29.79 -6.10
N SER A 147 -5.50 -29.20 -6.45
CA SER A 147 -6.44 -28.64 -5.47
C SER A 147 -7.68 -29.53 -5.30
N LYS A 148 -7.47 -30.71 -4.72
CA LYS A 148 -8.48 -31.42 -3.91
C LYS A 148 -7.83 -32.61 -3.19
N LYS A 149 -7.37 -32.40 -1.95
CA LYS A 149 -7.97 -32.98 -0.75
C LYS A 149 -7.36 -32.34 0.50
#